data_AF-A0AAN7AQB1-F1
#
_entry.id   AF-A0AAN7AQB1-F1
#
_cell.length_a   1.000
_cell.length_b   1.000
_cell.length_c   1.000
_cell.angle_alpha   90.00
_cell.angle_beta   90.00
_cell.angle_gamma   90.00
#
_symmetry.space_group_name_H-M   'P 1'
#
loop_
_entity.id
_entity.type
_entity.pdbx_description
1 polymer ?
#
loop_
_entity_poly.entity_id
_entity_poly.type
_entity_poly.pdbx_seq_one_letter_code
_entity_poly.pdbx_strand_id
1 'polypeptide(L)'
;MSSFLNTVHARKNQFRPRASGKGGATSYQLRQYAEATLGGGSLRKVVKLPEGEDENEWLAVNMVDFYNQINLLYGAITEFCSPQSCPEMKATDEFEYLWQDSENYKRPTKMPAPAYIEQLMTWVQSNIDNESVLPSRIGVPFPKSFPALVRQIFKRMYRVYAHIYCHHYPVIRELGLEPHLNTSFKQYVLFIDEHKLDSGKDFWGPLGDLAVLRAARSAAPQRAIQAQTRTYAAAASNEKVKAPVTLFGVDGTYATALYTAAVKTSSLEPTAKGVNALGNLIAKDPKLIGILEAPTLSAADRSAIVAELQKSAGASGETVKNFLATLAENNRLGLLPGVCTKFGELMSAARGEVEMIVTSAQPLDNKTLNRLESAVSKSPYVGEGKKLKVKNQVNADIIGGLIVEVGDRTIDLSVSAKLAKMNKLLTDTL
;
A
#
# COMPACT_ATOMS: atom_id res chain seq x y z
N MET A 1 9.29 33.88 -14.51
CA MET A 1 9.32 32.56 -13.87
C MET A 1 8.51 32.57 -12.56
N SER A 2 7.21 32.90 -12.60
CA SER A 2 6.39 33.02 -11.37
C SER A 2 4.90 32.70 -11.55
N SER A 3 4.49 31.99 -12.62
CA SER A 3 3.07 31.71 -12.88
C SER A 3 2.63 30.30 -12.51
N PHE A 4 3.54 29.38 -12.17
CA PHE A 4 3.21 27.98 -11.87
C PHE A 4 2.87 27.76 -10.38
N LEU A 5 3.36 28.63 -9.49
CA LEU A 5 3.20 28.49 -8.04
C LEU A 5 1.87 29.06 -7.50
N ASN A 6 1.24 29.99 -8.22
CA ASN A 6 0.05 30.69 -7.70
C ASN A 6 -1.28 29.94 -7.86
N THR A 7 -1.31 28.83 -8.58
CA THR A 7 -2.52 27.98 -8.66
C THR A 7 -2.61 27.00 -7.48
N VAL A 8 -1.56 26.88 -6.66
CA VAL A 8 -1.51 25.97 -5.50
C VAL A 8 -2.18 26.56 -4.25
N HIS A 9 -2.66 27.81 -4.28
CA HIS A 9 -3.25 28.50 -3.12
C HIS A 9 -4.74 28.83 -3.18
N ALA A 10 -5.49 28.28 -4.14
CA ALA A 10 -6.96 28.29 -4.08
C ALA A 10 -7.51 26.96 -3.48
N ARG A 11 -7.21 26.67 -2.21
CA ARG A 11 -7.96 25.63 -1.47
C ARG A 11 -9.24 26.23 -0.88
N LYS A 12 -10.37 25.97 -1.54
CA LYS A 12 -11.65 25.74 -0.84
C LYS A 12 -12.45 24.66 -1.57
N ASN A 13 -12.65 23.57 -0.83
CA ASN A 13 -13.45 22.36 -1.12
C ASN A 13 -12.72 21.21 -1.82
N GLN A 14 -11.75 20.63 -1.09
CA GLN A 14 -11.57 19.17 -1.14
C GLN A 14 -12.93 18.51 -0.84
N PHE A 15 -13.34 17.62 -1.74
CA PHE A 15 -14.55 16.81 -1.67
C PHE A 15 -14.79 16.25 -0.25
N ARG A 16 -15.99 16.53 0.29
CA ARG A 16 -16.52 15.95 1.54
C ARG A 16 -17.54 14.88 1.13
N PRO A 17 -17.39 13.59 1.49
CA PRO A 17 -18.42 12.60 1.23
C PRO A 17 -19.67 12.97 2.04
N ARG A 18 -20.80 13.18 1.36
CA ARG A 18 -22.12 13.35 1.99
C ARG A 18 -22.73 11.98 2.24
N ALA A 19 -23.46 11.87 3.35
CA ALA A 19 -24.09 10.64 3.84
C ALA A 19 -24.98 9.96 2.78
N SER A 20 -24.95 8.62 2.81
CA SER A 20 -25.52 7.70 1.81
C SER A 20 -27.03 7.82 1.64
N GLY A 21 -27.47 7.96 0.38
CA GLY A 21 -28.77 7.49 -0.10
C GLY A 21 -28.56 6.15 -0.82
N LYS A 22 -29.45 5.19 -0.57
CA LYS A 22 -29.35 3.78 -1.01
C LYS A 22 -29.30 3.62 -2.54
N GLY A 23 -28.35 2.80 -3.02
CA GLY A 23 -28.38 2.16 -4.35
C GLY A 23 -27.18 2.50 -5.23
N GLY A 24 -26.25 1.54 -5.40
CA GLY A 24 -25.02 1.66 -6.20
C GLY A 24 -23.77 1.63 -5.32
N ALA A 25 -22.79 0.79 -5.66
CA ALA A 25 -21.50 0.84 -4.98
C ALA A 25 -20.92 2.24 -5.16
N THR A 26 -20.56 2.90 -4.06
CA THR A 26 -20.07 4.28 -4.13
C THR A 26 -18.70 4.28 -4.80
N SER A 27 -18.37 5.27 -5.64
CA SER A 27 -17.02 5.47 -6.23
C SER A 27 -15.86 5.29 -5.23
N TYR A 28 -16.13 5.54 -3.94
CA TYR A 28 -15.27 5.25 -2.81
C TYR A 28 -14.99 3.75 -2.57
N GLN A 29 -16.00 2.88 -2.69
CA GLN A 29 -15.86 1.43 -2.56
C GLN A 29 -15.01 0.82 -3.68
N LEU A 30 -15.17 1.31 -4.92
CA LEU A 30 -14.33 0.91 -6.06
C LEU A 30 -12.86 1.25 -5.84
N ARG A 31 -12.59 2.44 -5.31
CA ARG A 31 -11.25 2.86 -4.92
C ARG A 31 -10.68 2.02 -3.77
N GLN A 32 -11.50 1.66 -2.78
CA GLN A 32 -11.09 0.74 -1.72
C GLN A 32 -10.77 -0.68 -2.23
N TYR A 33 -11.49 -1.17 -3.25
CA TYR A 33 -11.16 -2.44 -3.90
C TYR A 33 -9.83 -2.37 -4.67
N ALA A 34 -9.58 -1.27 -5.39
CA ALA A 34 -8.30 -1.03 -6.07
C ALA A 34 -7.13 -0.95 -5.06
N GLU A 35 -7.32 -0.24 -3.94
CA GLU A 35 -6.33 -0.09 -2.88
C GLU A 35 -6.08 -1.40 -2.09
N ALA A 36 -7.11 -2.20 -1.82
CA ALA A 36 -7.01 -3.48 -1.09
C ALA A 36 -6.24 -4.57 -1.86
N THR A 37 -6.09 -4.43 -3.18
CA THR A 37 -5.48 -5.45 -4.04
C THR A 37 -4.00 -5.17 -4.34
N LEU A 38 -3.46 -4.03 -3.87
CA LEU A 38 -2.05 -3.64 -4.01
C LEU A 38 -1.09 -4.42 -3.09
N GLY A 39 -1.62 -5.11 -2.06
CA GLY A 39 -0.86 -5.95 -1.13
C GLY A 39 -0.75 -7.41 -1.59
N GLY A 40 0.17 -7.72 -2.49
CA GLY A 40 0.60 -9.12 -2.75
C GLY A 40 -0.19 -9.92 -3.80
N GLY A 41 -1.11 -9.31 -4.54
CA GLY A 41 -1.83 -9.93 -5.65
C GLY A 41 -1.11 -9.83 -7.00
N SER A 42 -1.41 -10.75 -7.92
CA SER A 42 -1.05 -10.57 -9.34
C SER A 42 -1.66 -9.27 -9.84
N LEU A 43 -0.85 -8.30 -10.27
CA LEU A 43 -1.30 -6.99 -10.79
C LEU A 43 -2.38 -7.09 -11.88
N ARG A 44 -2.46 -8.24 -12.58
CA ARG A 44 -3.54 -8.54 -13.53
C ARG A 44 -4.91 -8.64 -12.90
N LYS A 45 -5.02 -9.15 -11.66
CA LYS A 45 -6.31 -9.22 -10.96
C LYS A 45 -6.81 -7.84 -10.55
N VAL A 46 -5.91 -6.88 -10.36
CA VAL A 46 -6.23 -5.51 -9.94
C VAL A 46 -6.85 -4.71 -11.09
N VAL A 47 -6.44 -4.98 -12.33
CA VAL A 47 -6.93 -4.22 -13.50
C VAL A 47 -8.25 -4.74 -14.07
N LYS A 48 -8.67 -5.94 -13.67
CA LYS A 48 -9.91 -6.56 -14.16
C LYS A 48 -11.13 -5.79 -13.71
N LEU A 49 -12.12 -5.69 -14.60
CA LEU A 49 -13.45 -5.20 -14.26
C LEU A 49 -14.03 -6.08 -13.15
N PRO A 50 -14.42 -5.52 -11.98
CA PRO A 50 -15.09 -6.29 -10.95
C PRO A 50 -16.46 -6.81 -11.44
N GLU A 51 -16.89 -7.95 -10.90
CA GLU A 51 -18.14 -8.58 -11.31
C GLU A 51 -19.35 -7.69 -10.97
N GLY A 52 -20.15 -7.34 -11.98
CA GLY A 52 -21.35 -6.53 -11.82
C GLY A 52 -21.15 -5.02 -11.89
N GLU A 53 -19.93 -4.53 -12.12
CA GLU A 53 -19.63 -3.10 -12.25
C GLU A 53 -19.73 -2.61 -13.71
N ASP A 54 -19.98 -1.30 -13.88
CA ASP A 54 -20.01 -0.66 -15.20
C ASP A 54 -18.60 -0.42 -15.74
N GLU A 55 -18.38 -0.75 -17.02
CA GLU A 55 -17.07 -0.61 -17.67
C GLU A 55 -16.62 0.85 -17.74
N ASN A 56 -17.52 1.80 -18.00
CA ASN A 56 -17.16 3.21 -18.12
C ASN A 56 -16.83 3.83 -16.75
N GLU A 57 -17.55 3.43 -15.69
CA GLU A 57 -17.20 3.81 -14.32
C GLU A 57 -15.81 3.28 -13.94
N TRP A 58 -15.51 2.02 -14.28
CA TRP A 58 -14.20 1.44 -14.01
C TRP A 58 -13.08 2.13 -14.78
N LEU A 59 -13.30 2.44 -16.06
CA LEU A 59 -12.37 3.22 -16.89
C LEU A 59 -12.16 4.63 -16.33
N ALA A 60 -13.23 5.30 -15.89
CA ALA A 60 -13.17 6.64 -15.31
C ALA A 60 -12.31 6.70 -14.05
N VAL A 61 -12.55 5.80 -13.09
CA VAL A 61 -11.80 5.76 -11.82
C VAL A 61 -10.31 5.54 -12.08
N ASN A 62 -9.98 4.53 -12.88
CA ASN A 62 -8.59 4.20 -13.17
C ASN A 62 -7.89 5.29 -14.01
N MET A 63 -8.60 5.95 -14.93
CA MET A 63 -8.07 7.08 -15.68
C MET A 63 -7.61 8.22 -14.75
N VAL A 64 -8.44 8.58 -13.78
CA VAL A 64 -8.12 9.61 -12.78
C VAL A 64 -6.94 9.18 -11.91
N ASP A 65 -6.90 7.92 -11.50
CA ASP A 65 -5.80 7.38 -10.69
C ASP A 65 -4.46 7.40 -11.45
N PHE A 66 -4.44 6.97 -12.71
CA PHE A 66 -3.24 7.07 -13.54
C PHE A 66 -2.83 8.51 -13.79
N TYR A 67 -3.78 9.42 -13.99
CA TYR A 67 -3.48 10.85 -14.14
C TYR A 67 -2.75 11.38 -12.90
N ASN A 68 -3.27 11.07 -11.70
CA ASN A 68 -2.65 11.49 -10.45
C ASN A 68 -1.26 10.88 -10.25
N GLN A 69 -1.07 9.61 -10.59
CA GLN A 69 0.23 8.93 -10.49
C GLN A 69 1.26 9.55 -11.44
N ILE A 70 0.89 9.78 -12.70
CA ILE A 70 1.78 10.42 -13.68
C ILE A 70 2.10 11.85 -13.24
N ASN A 71 1.12 12.60 -12.74
CA ASN A 71 1.33 13.95 -12.25
C ASN A 71 2.34 13.99 -11.09
N LEU A 72 2.23 13.05 -10.16
CA LEU A 72 3.17 12.93 -9.04
C LEU A 72 4.59 12.55 -9.51
N LEU A 73 4.70 11.57 -10.43
CA LEU A 73 5.98 11.12 -10.98
C LEU A 73 6.66 12.23 -11.78
N TYR A 74 5.92 12.93 -12.62
CA TYR A 74 6.46 14.05 -13.41
C TYR A 74 6.77 15.26 -12.52
N GLY A 75 5.93 15.55 -11.53
CA GLY A 75 6.17 16.61 -10.55
C GLY A 75 7.49 16.45 -9.80
N ALA A 76 7.94 15.22 -9.55
CA ALA A 76 9.22 14.94 -8.90
C ALA A 76 10.45 15.24 -9.79
N ILE A 77 10.28 15.35 -11.10
CA ILE A 77 11.38 15.61 -12.05
C ILE A 77 11.24 16.92 -12.82
N THR A 78 10.21 17.72 -12.52
CA THR A 78 9.88 18.92 -13.31
C THR A 78 11.00 19.95 -13.35
N GLU A 79 11.86 20.00 -12.33
CA GLU A 79 13.01 20.90 -12.29
C GLU A 79 14.14 20.47 -13.24
N PHE A 80 14.18 19.18 -13.61
CA PHE A 80 15.16 18.60 -14.51
C PHE A 80 14.67 18.53 -15.96
N CYS A 81 13.39 18.82 -16.22
CA CYS A 81 12.80 18.89 -17.55
C CYS A 81 12.57 20.37 -17.94
N SER A 82 13.43 20.89 -18.82
CA SER A 82 13.44 22.29 -19.22
C SER A 82 13.49 22.43 -20.75
N PRO A 83 13.11 23.59 -21.32
CA PRO A 83 13.25 23.81 -22.77
C PRO A 83 14.70 23.71 -23.27
N GLN A 84 15.69 23.83 -22.38
CA GLN A 84 17.11 23.70 -22.72
C GLN A 84 17.54 22.22 -22.75
N SER A 85 17.10 21.41 -21.78
CA SER A 85 17.41 19.98 -21.74
C SER A 85 16.57 19.17 -22.73
N CYS A 86 15.30 19.55 -22.88
CA CYS A 86 14.29 18.87 -23.69
C CYS A 86 13.58 19.86 -24.64
N PRO A 87 14.29 20.33 -25.70
CA PRO A 87 13.78 21.36 -26.62
C PRO A 87 12.62 20.88 -27.50
N GLU A 88 12.45 19.57 -27.62
CA GLU A 88 11.37 18.92 -28.37
C GLU A 88 10.74 17.82 -27.50
N MET A 89 9.42 17.66 -27.56
CA MET A 89 8.75 16.51 -26.96
C MET A 89 9.00 15.26 -27.81
N LYS A 90 10.05 14.52 -27.48
CA LYS A 90 10.35 13.22 -28.07
C LYS A 90 10.63 12.18 -26.99
N ALA A 91 10.57 10.92 -27.39
CA ALA A 91 11.01 9.80 -26.55
C ALA A 91 12.31 9.19 -27.09
N THR A 92 12.46 9.09 -28.41
CA THR A 92 13.75 8.82 -29.06
C THR A 92 13.86 9.70 -30.30
N ASP A 93 15.00 9.70 -31.00
CA ASP A 93 15.15 10.45 -32.25
C ASP A 93 14.21 9.97 -33.37
N GLU A 94 13.69 8.74 -33.25
CA GLU A 94 12.70 8.17 -34.18
C GLU A 94 11.25 8.52 -33.82
N PHE A 95 10.99 8.87 -32.55
CA PHE A 95 9.65 9.08 -32.02
C PHE A 95 9.49 10.48 -31.42
N GLU A 96 9.11 11.43 -32.27
CA GLU A 96 8.74 12.80 -31.90
C GLU A 96 7.21 12.94 -31.75
N TYR A 97 6.78 13.66 -30.72
CA TYR A 97 5.37 13.94 -30.43
C TYR A 97 5.03 15.41 -30.68
N LEU A 98 4.16 15.64 -31.66
CA LEU A 98 3.62 16.97 -31.96
C LEU A 98 2.32 17.21 -31.19
N TRP A 99 2.13 18.43 -30.71
CA TRP A 99 0.90 18.82 -30.04
C TRP A 99 -0.16 19.28 -31.04
N GLN A 100 -1.41 18.92 -30.78
CA GLN A 100 -2.56 19.39 -31.54
C GLN A 100 -3.80 19.41 -30.63
N ASP A 101 -4.57 20.48 -30.69
CA ASP A 101 -5.86 20.64 -30.04
C ASP A 101 -6.85 21.42 -30.92
N SER A 102 -8.09 21.57 -30.43
CA SER A 102 -9.18 22.23 -31.15
C SER A 102 -9.17 23.76 -31.04
N GLU A 103 -8.45 24.31 -30.07
CA GLU A 103 -8.54 25.73 -29.69
C GLU A 103 -7.33 26.52 -30.20
N ASN A 104 -6.15 26.24 -29.63
CA ASN A 104 -4.95 27.04 -29.77
C ASN A 104 -3.98 26.46 -30.81
N TYR A 105 -3.96 25.13 -30.98
CA TYR A 105 -3.01 24.42 -31.84
C TYR A 105 -3.72 23.53 -32.86
N LYS A 106 -4.39 24.16 -33.83
CA LYS A 106 -5.19 23.46 -34.86
C LYS A 106 -4.39 22.54 -35.78
N ARG A 107 -3.07 22.75 -35.88
CA ARG A 107 -2.14 21.93 -36.68
C ARG A 107 -1.10 21.28 -35.76
N PRO A 108 -0.58 20.08 -36.10
CA PRO A 108 0.51 19.46 -35.35
C PRO A 108 1.69 20.42 -35.23
N THR A 109 2.03 20.79 -33.99
CA THR A 109 3.01 21.83 -33.68
C THR A 109 4.12 21.25 -32.81
N LYS A 110 5.37 21.52 -33.18
CA LYS A 110 6.55 21.20 -32.37
C LYS A 110 6.60 22.10 -31.14
N MET A 111 6.93 21.52 -29.99
CA MET A 111 7.12 22.30 -28.76
C MET A 111 8.06 21.56 -27.79
N PRO A 112 8.68 22.29 -26.84
CA PRO A 112 9.49 21.69 -25.79
C PRO A 112 8.70 20.69 -24.96
N ALA A 113 9.37 19.64 -24.49
CA ALA A 113 8.75 18.61 -23.65
C ALA A 113 8.00 19.16 -22.42
N PRO A 114 8.55 20.10 -21.63
CA PRO A 114 7.81 20.61 -20.47
C PRO A 114 6.53 21.35 -20.86
N ALA A 115 6.56 22.13 -21.95
CA ALA A 115 5.38 22.83 -22.47
C ALA A 115 4.34 21.85 -23.00
N TYR A 116 4.78 20.79 -23.70
CA TYR A 116 3.89 19.73 -24.17
C TYR A 116 3.19 19.03 -23.00
N ILE A 117 3.94 18.64 -21.97
CA ILE A 117 3.41 17.91 -20.83
C ILE A 117 2.45 18.81 -20.03
N GLU A 118 2.76 20.09 -19.86
CA GLU A 118 1.85 21.06 -19.25
C GLU A 118 0.51 21.15 -19.99
N GLN A 119 0.54 21.29 -21.32
CA GLN A 119 -0.68 21.34 -22.14
C GLN A 119 -1.45 20.02 -22.07
N LEU A 120 -0.74 18.89 -22.04
CA LEU A 120 -1.33 17.57 -21.89
C LEU A 120 -2.05 17.41 -20.56
N MET A 121 -1.40 17.73 -19.44
CA MET A 121 -1.97 17.57 -18.12
C MET A 121 -3.15 18.53 -17.91
N THR A 122 -3.04 19.76 -18.39
CA THR A 122 -4.15 20.73 -18.38
C THR A 122 -5.35 20.22 -19.20
N TRP A 123 -5.10 19.68 -20.39
CA TRP A 123 -6.16 19.10 -21.22
C TRP A 123 -6.81 17.90 -20.54
N VAL A 124 -6.05 16.97 -19.96
CA VAL A 124 -6.62 15.82 -19.23
C VAL A 124 -7.43 16.29 -18.02
N GLN A 125 -6.91 17.21 -17.22
CA GLN A 125 -7.62 17.79 -16.07
C GLN A 125 -8.95 18.44 -16.48
N SER A 126 -8.96 19.22 -17.57
CA SER A 126 -10.19 19.86 -18.08
C SER A 126 -11.25 18.85 -18.51
N ASN A 127 -10.85 17.67 -18.99
CA ASN A 127 -11.79 16.58 -19.29
C ASN A 127 -12.27 15.90 -18.02
N ILE A 128 -11.39 15.73 -17.01
CA ILE A 128 -11.75 15.15 -15.70
C ILE A 128 -12.77 16.01 -14.96
N ASP A 129 -12.59 17.33 -14.99
CA ASP A 129 -13.46 18.28 -14.29
C ASP A 129 -14.78 18.56 -15.02
N ASN A 130 -14.93 18.09 -16.26
CA ASN A 130 -16.11 18.34 -17.07
C ASN A 130 -17.24 17.34 -16.74
N GLU A 131 -18.28 17.81 -16.06
CA GLU A 131 -19.46 17.02 -15.64
C GLU A 131 -20.20 16.37 -16.83
N SER A 132 -20.05 16.88 -18.06
CA SER A 132 -20.64 16.27 -19.27
C SER A 132 -19.83 15.08 -19.81
N VAL A 133 -18.56 14.98 -19.43
CA VAL A 133 -17.64 13.90 -19.81
C VAL A 133 -17.57 12.86 -18.70
N LEU A 134 -17.37 13.31 -17.47
CA LEU A 134 -17.34 12.50 -16.25
C LEU A 134 -18.48 12.92 -15.32
N PRO A 135 -19.65 12.30 -15.46
CA PRO A 135 -20.77 12.58 -14.58
C PRO A 135 -20.41 12.21 -13.13
N SER A 136 -20.54 13.17 -12.22
CA SER A 136 -20.33 12.94 -10.78
C SER A 136 -21.60 12.50 -10.05
N ARG A 137 -22.75 12.57 -10.72
CA ARG A 137 -24.06 12.22 -10.16
C ARG A 137 -24.44 10.79 -10.52
N ILE A 138 -24.80 10.02 -9.50
CA ILE A 138 -25.28 8.64 -9.63
C ILE A 138 -26.50 8.62 -10.56
N GLY A 139 -26.49 7.73 -11.55
CA GLY A 139 -27.57 7.52 -12.50
C GLY A 139 -27.52 8.39 -13.76
N VAL A 140 -26.53 9.29 -13.90
CA VAL A 140 -26.28 9.97 -15.17
C VAL A 140 -25.34 9.10 -16.03
N PRO A 141 -25.77 8.65 -17.22
CA PRO A 141 -24.94 7.78 -18.05
C PRO A 141 -23.79 8.56 -18.70
N PHE A 142 -22.69 7.87 -18.96
CA PHE A 142 -21.56 8.42 -19.72
C PHE A 142 -21.96 8.77 -21.17
N PRO A 143 -21.35 9.80 -21.77
CA PRO A 143 -21.58 10.12 -23.17
C PRO A 143 -21.07 9.00 -24.07
N LYS A 144 -21.71 8.78 -25.23
CA LYS A 144 -21.30 7.74 -26.20
C LYS A 144 -19.87 7.91 -26.73
N SER A 145 -19.34 9.14 -26.68
CA SER A 145 -17.96 9.46 -27.05
C SER A 145 -16.93 9.11 -25.98
N PHE A 146 -17.35 8.77 -24.74
CA PHE A 146 -16.46 8.56 -23.61
C PHE A 146 -15.38 7.50 -23.86
N PRO A 147 -15.67 6.28 -24.38
CA PRO A 147 -14.62 5.29 -24.63
C PRO A 147 -13.55 5.75 -25.63
N ALA A 148 -13.95 6.54 -26.64
CA ALA A 148 -13.01 7.09 -27.61
C ALA A 148 -12.11 8.16 -26.96
N LEU A 149 -12.68 9.00 -26.09
CA LEU A 149 -11.93 9.98 -25.32
C LEU A 149 -10.95 9.31 -24.35
N VAL A 150 -11.38 8.28 -23.62
CA VAL A 150 -10.51 7.50 -22.71
C VAL A 150 -9.31 6.94 -23.48
N ARG A 151 -9.51 6.32 -24.64
CA ARG A 151 -8.41 5.85 -25.48
C ARG A 151 -7.45 6.96 -25.88
N GLN A 152 -7.96 8.15 -26.19
CA GLN A 152 -7.12 9.31 -26.52
C GLN A 152 -6.34 9.82 -25.30
N ILE A 153 -6.97 9.88 -24.12
CA ILE A 153 -6.33 10.28 -22.86
C ILE A 153 -5.19 9.33 -22.51
N PHE A 154 -5.45 8.01 -22.51
CA PHE A 154 -4.40 7.02 -22.26
C PHE A 154 -3.29 7.11 -23.30
N LYS A 155 -3.60 7.14 -24.61
CA LYS A 155 -2.58 7.30 -25.65
C LYS A 155 -1.67 8.52 -25.44
N ARG A 156 -2.24 9.64 -24.98
CA ARG A 156 -1.48 10.88 -24.70
C ARG A 156 -0.67 10.73 -23.42
N MET A 157 -1.25 10.26 -22.32
CA MET A 157 -0.57 10.04 -21.04
C MET A 157 0.63 9.07 -21.15
N TYR A 158 0.53 8.06 -22.01
CA TYR A 158 1.65 7.16 -22.33
C TYR A 158 2.92 7.91 -22.76
N ARG A 159 2.78 9.02 -23.49
CA ARG A 159 3.91 9.83 -23.97
C ARG A 159 4.74 10.41 -22.83
N VAL A 160 4.10 10.68 -21.69
CA VAL A 160 4.79 11.16 -20.47
C VAL A 160 5.66 10.04 -19.89
N TYR A 161 5.15 8.81 -19.76
CA TYR A 161 5.98 7.67 -19.36
C TYR A 161 7.15 7.45 -20.32
N ALA A 162 6.89 7.46 -21.63
CA ALA A 162 7.92 7.29 -22.64
C ALA A 162 9.03 8.34 -22.52
N HIS A 163 8.66 9.61 -22.34
CA HIS A 163 9.62 10.69 -22.13
C HIS A 163 10.43 10.52 -20.83
N ILE A 164 9.77 10.20 -19.71
CA ILE A 164 10.44 9.97 -18.42
C ILE A 164 11.47 8.83 -18.53
N TYR A 165 11.08 7.69 -19.13
CA TYR A 165 11.96 6.53 -19.27
C TYR A 165 13.17 6.79 -20.17
N CYS A 166 13.01 7.58 -21.23
CA CYS A 166 14.09 7.76 -22.21
C CYS A 166 15.03 8.91 -21.83
N HIS A 167 14.52 9.99 -21.22
CA HIS A 167 15.30 11.21 -20.97
C HIS A 167 15.62 11.44 -19.49
N HIS A 168 14.78 10.98 -18.56
CA HIS A 168 14.89 11.30 -17.13
C HIS A 168 15.06 10.10 -16.22
N TYR A 169 15.29 8.90 -16.77
CA TYR A 169 15.51 7.69 -15.97
C TYR A 169 16.72 7.79 -15.01
N PRO A 170 17.86 8.41 -15.37
CA PRO A 170 18.97 8.59 -14.43
C PRO A 170 18.53 9.37 -13.18
N VAL A 171 17.79 10.46 -13.36
CA VAL A 171 17.26 11.28 -12.26
C VAL A 171 16.27 10.49 -11.41
N ILE A 172 15.36 9.73 -12.04
CA ILE A 172 14.41 8.85 -11.34
C ILE A 172 15.14 7.82 -10.46
N ARG A 173 16.27 7.30 -10.93
CA ARG A 173 17.10 6.34 -10.18
C ARG A 173 17.80 7.02 -8.99
N GLU A 174 18.33 8.22 -9.17
CA GLU A 174 18.96 9.01 -8.10
C GLU A 174 17.97 9.38 -7.00
N LEU A 175 16.72 9.69 -7.35
CA LEU A 175 15.65 9.97 -6.40
C LEU A 175 15.04 8.71 -5.76
N GLY A 176 15.49 7.51 -6.14
CA GLY A 176 14.93 6.24 -5.64
C GLY A 176 13.48 5.98 -6.07
N LEU A 177 13.00 6.65 -7.12
CA LEU A 177 11.61 6.56 -7.60
C LEU A 177 11.41 5.44 -8.65
N GLU A 178 12.47 4.74 -9.05
CA GLU A 178 12.42 3.64 -10.02
C GLU A 178 11.33 2.59 -9.72
N PRO A 179 11.15 2.08 -8.48
CA PRO A 179 10.11 1.10 -8.19
C PRO A 179 8.69 1.65 -8.41
N HIS A 180 8.48 2.94 -8.11
CA HIS A 180 7.20 3.62 -8.28
C HIS A 180 6.88 3.80 -9.76
N LEU A 181 7.84 4.29 -10.55
CA LEU A 181 7.72 4.43 -12.00
C LEU A 181 7.43 3.07 -12.66
N ASN A 182 8.20 2.03 -12.32
CA ASN A 182 8.05 0.70 -12.88
C ASN A 182 6.71 0.03 -12.51
N THR A 183 6.26 0.19 -11.27
CA THR A 183 4.99 -0.40 -10.82
C THR A 183 3.81 0.31 -11.47
N SER A 184 3.83 1.64 -11.47
CA SER A 184 2.81 2.48 -12.11
C SER A 184 2.72 2.18 -13.62
N PHE A 185 3.85 2.15 -14.33
CA PHE A 185 3.88 1.82 -15.75
C PHE A 185 3.43 0.37 -16.03
N LYS A 186 3.75 -0.58 -15.16
CA LYS A 186 3.29 -1.97 -15.31
C LYS A 186 1.78 -2.08 -15.14
N GLN A 187 1.19 -1.41 -14.15
CA GLN A 187 -0.26 -1.35 -13.98
C GLN A 187 -0.92 -0.71 -15.19
N TYR A 188 -0.33 0.38 -15.68
CA TYR A 188 -0.80 1.11 -16.85
C TYR A 188 -0.86 0.23 -18.11
N VAL A 189 0.21 -0.49 -18.42
CA VAL A 189 0.27 -1.40 -19.58
C VAL A 189 -0.74 -2.55 -19.43
N LEU A 190 -0.84 -3.16 -18.25
CA LEU A 190 -1.80 -4.25 -18.01
C LEU A 190 -3.24 -3.77 -18.11
N PHE A 191 -3.54 -2.55 -17.68
CA PHE A 191 -4.87 -1.97 -17.78
C PHE A 191 -5.25 -1.70 -19.24
N ILE A 192 -4.34 -1.15 -20.04
CA ILE A 192 -4.55 -0.94 -21.47
C ILE A 192 -4.82 -2.26 -22.20
N ASP A 193 -4.05 -3.31 -21.89
CA ASP A 193 -4.20 -4.65 -22.48
C ASP A 193 -5.55 -5.30 -22.09
N GLU A 194 -5.91 -5.27 -20.80
CA GLU A 194 -7.16 -5.86 -20.30
C GLU A 194 -8.41 -5.21 -20.92
N HIS A 195 -8.40 -3.88 -21.07
CA HIS A 195 -9.53 -3.10 -21.58
C HIS A 195 -9.41 -2.71 -23.07
N LYS A 196 -8.41 -3.27 -23.78
CA LYS A 196 -8.17 -3.07 -25.22
C LYS A 196 -8.17 -1.58 -25.61
N LEU A 197 -7.46 -0.78 -24.84
CA LEU A 197 -7.37 0.67 -25.05
C LEU A 197 -6.30 1.03 -26.09
N ASP A 198 -5.43 0.09 -26.47
CA ASP A 198 -4.45 0.27 -27.51
C ASP A 198 -5.10 0.29 -28.89
N SER A 199 -4.73 1.28 -29.70
CA SER A 199 -5.23 1.41 -31.07
C SER A 199 -4.12 1.81 -32.03
N GLY A 200 -3.88 0.94 -33.02
CA GLY A 200 -2.87 1.08 -34.06
C GLY A 200 -1.57 0.32 -33.78
N LYS A 201 -0.83 -0.01 -34.84
CA LYS A 201 0.41 -0.82 -34.78
C LYS A 201 1.53 -0.15 -33.97
N ASP A 202 1.56 1.18 -33.94
CA ASP A 202 2.66 1.95 -33.33
C ASP A 202 2.27 2.54 -31.96
N PHE A 203 1.21 2.04 -31.32
CA PHE A 203 0.70 2.59 -30.07
C PHE A 203 1.79 2.67 -28.98
N TRP A 204 2.61 1.62 -28.86
CA TRP A 204 3.68 1.54 -27.87
C TRP A 204 5.00 2.18 -28.31
N GLY A 205 5.17 2.55 -29.58
CA GLY A 205 6.37 3.19 -30.12
C GLY A 205 7.70 2.75 -29.44
N PRO A 206 8.43 3.66 -28.77
CA PRO A 206 9.79 3.43 -28.28
C PRO A 206 9.89 2.49 -27.06
N LEU A 207 8.80 2.28 -26.31
CA LEU A 207 8.77 1.26 -25.24
C LEU A 207 8.02 0.00 -25.67
N GLY A 208 7.84 -0.23 -26.98
CA GLY A 208 7.19 -1.41 -27.53
C GLY A 208 7.71 -2.70 -26.92
N ASP A 209 9.03 -2.90 -26.93
CA ASP A 209 9.64 -4.09 -26.34
C ASP A 209 9.43 -4.18 -24.83
N LEU A 210 9.51 -3.06 -24.09
CA LEU A 210 9.30 -3.06 -22.64
C LEU A 210 7.84 -3.36 -22.26
N ALA A 211 6.88 -2.80 -23.01
CA ALA A 211 5.46 -3.00 -22.82
C ALA A 211 5.06 -4.44 -23.20
N VAL A 212 5.51 -4.92 -24.37
CA VAL A 212 5.24 -6.26 -24.88
C VAL A 212 5.94 -7.33 -24.05
N LEU A 213 7.21 -7.17 -23.65
CA LEU A 213 7.87 -8.15 -22.77
C LEU A 213 7.22 -8.24 -21.39
N ARG A 214 6.69 -7.15 -20.83
CA ARG A 214 6.05 -7.17 -19.51
C ARG A 214 4.62 -7.74 -19.57
N ALA A 215 3.90 -7.50 -20.66
CA ALA A 215 2.63 -8.18 -20.95
C ALA A 215 2.85 -9.68 -21.27
N ALA A 216 3.85 -10.04 -22.09
CA ALA A 216 4.12 -11.40 -22.54
C ALA A 216 4.82 -12.29 -21.50
N ARG A 217 5.76 -11.78 -20.69
CA ARG A 217 6.39 -12.56 -19.60
C ARG A 217 5.40 -12.95 -18.49
N SER A 218 4.26 -12.25 -18.41
CA SER A 218 3.15 -12.63 -17.54
C SER A 218 2.09 -13.50 -18.24
N ALA A 219 2.22 -13.73 -19.56
CA ALA A 219 1.41 -14.62 -20.38
C ALA A 219 2.08 -15.97 -20.68
N ALA A 220 3.32 -16.20 -20.20
CA ALA A 220 3.88 -17.55 -20.21
C ALA A 220 2.90 -18.47 -19.49
N PRO A 221 2.44 -19.57 -20.12
CA PRO A 221 1.57 -20.50 -19.45
C PRO A 221 2.33 -20.96 -18.22
N GLN A 222 1.77 -20.74 -17.04
CA GLN A 222 2.13 -21.57 -15.91
C GLN A 222 1.93 -22.98 -16.42
N ARG A 223 3.04 -23.70 -16.67
CA ARG A 223 2.97 -25.14 -16.91
C ARG A 223 2.11 -25.66 -15.77
N ALA A 224 0.95 -26.19 -16.12
CA ALA A 224 0.19 -26.98 -15.20
C ALA A 224 1.18 -28.02 -14.68
N ILE A 225 1.58 -27.89 -13.43
CA ILE A 225 2.09 -29.03 -12.70
C ILE A 225 0.87 -29.96 -12.72
N GLN A 226 0.87 -30.92 -13.65
CA GLN A 226 0.01 -32.07 -13.53
C GLN A 226 0.37 -32.64 -12.17
N ALA A 227 -0.49 -32.35 -11.19
CA ALA A 227 -0.54 -33.10 -9.98
C ALA A 227 -0.76 -34.53 -10.44
N GLN A 228 0.31 -35.32 -10.48
CA GLN A 228 0.19 -36.75 -10.49
C GLN A 228 -0.70 -37.07 -9.31
N THR A 229 -1.91 -37.50 -9.61
CA THR A 229 -2.88 -38.03 -8.67
C THR A 229 -2.24 -39.26 -8.04
N ARG A 230 -1.43 -39.00 -7.02
CA ARG A 230 -1.14 -39.98 -5.98
C ARG A 230 -2.46 -40.16 -5.25
N THR A 231 -3.17 -41.22 -5.63
CA THR A 231 -4.24 -41.83 -4.85
C THR A 231 -3.69 -42.15 -3.47
N TYR A 232 -3.96 -41.26 -2.51
CA TYR A 232 -3.94 -41.58 -1.10
C TYR A 232 -5.27 -41.15 -0.51
N ALA A 233 -5.74 -41.99 0.41
CA ALA A 233 -7.05 -42.01 1.04
C ALA A 233 -7.66 -40.62 1.33
N ALA A 234 -8.99 -40.57 1.27
CA ALA A 234 -9.80 -39.42 1.67
C ALA A 234 -9.31 -38.82 2.99
N ALA A 235 -8.65 -37.67 2.90
CA ALA A 235 -8.32 -36.87 4.08
C ALA A 235 -9.58 -36.12 4.51
N ALA A 236 -10.00 -36.40 5.74
CA ALA A 236 -11.14 -35.77 6.39
C ALA A 236 -11.09 -34.24 6.31
N SER A 237 -12.27 -33.66 6.15
CA SER A 237 -12.54 -32.22 6.23
C SER A 237 -11.86 -31.60 7.45
N ASN A 238 -10.85 -30.77 7.23
CA ASN A 238 -10.28 -29.92 8.27
C ASN A 238 -10.54 -28.48 7.87
N GLU A 239 -11.45 -27.82 8.58
CA GLU A 239 -11.78 -26.41 8.40
C GLU A 239 -10.50 -25.57 8.33
N LYS A 240 -10.34 -24.79 7.25
CA LYS A 240 -9.20 -23.88 7.08
C LYS A 240 -9.38 -22.69 8.03
N VAL A 241 -8.91 -22.83 9.26
CA VAL A 241 -8.71 -21.72 10.18
C VAL A 241 -7.74 -20.72 9.53
N LYS A 242 -8.21 -19.50 9.25
CA LYS A 242 -7.41 -18.41 8.68
C LYS A 242 -6.95 -17.46 9.79
N ALA A 243 -5.67 -17.07 9.78
CA ALA A 243 -5.13 -16.09 10.73
C ALA A 243 -5.70 -14.67 10.45
N PRO A 244 -5.94 -13.86 11.50
CA PRO A 244 -6.64 -12.57 11.40
C PRO A 244 -5.80 -11.47 10.71
N VAL A 245 -4.47 -11.54 10.77
CA VAL A 245 -3.55 -10.59 10.13
C VAL A 245 -2.48 -11.36 9.35
N THR A 246 -2.13 -10.89 8.16
CA THR A 246 -1.03 -11.45 7.38
C THR A 246 0.29 -10.91 7.89
N LEU A 247 1.12 -11.79 8.44
CA LEU A 247 2.47 -11.42 8.87
C LEU A 247 3.50 -11.80 7.80
N PHE A 248 4.47 -10.91 7.59
CA PHE A 248 5.56 -11.11 6.65
C PHE A 248 6.83 -11.62 7.35
N GLY A 249 7.72 -12.29 6.62
CA GLY A 249 8.99 -12.81 7.15
C GLY A 249 8.91 -14.26 7.66
N VAL A 250 10.09 -14.87 7.87
CA VAL A 250 10.22 -16.27 8.33
C VAL A 250 9.59 -16.44 9.71
N ASP A 251 9.87 -15.52 10.61
CA ASP A 251 9.21 -15.36 11.91
C ASP A 251 7.68 -15.22 11.81
N GLY A 252 7.17 -14.49 10.81
CA GLY A 252 5.73 -14.37 10.52
C GLY A 252 5.07 -15.70 10.12
N THR A 253 5.77 -16.51 9.31
CA THR A 253 5.27 -17.85 8.91
C THR A 253 5.15 -18.80 10.10
N TYR A 254 6.14 -18.77 11.01
CA TYR A 254 6.11 -19.57 12.23
C TYR A 254 5.04 -19.08 13.21
N ALA A 255 4.87 -17.76 13.37
CA ALA A 255 3.81 -17.20 14.20
C ALA A 255 2.41 -17.59 13.70
N THR A 256 2.20 -17.56 12.38
CA THR A 256 0.93 -17.95 11.75
C THR A 256 0.68 -19.45 11.87
N ALA A 257 1.71 -20.28 11.71
CA ALA A 257 1.61 -21.72 11.91
C ALA A 257 1.28 -22.07 13.37
N LEU A 258 1.93 -21.42 14.33
CA LEU A 258 1.67 -21.59 15.76
C LEU A 258 0.23 -21.19 16.12
N TYR A 259 -0.25 -20.06 15.59
CA TYR A 259 -1.62 -19.61 15.79
C TYR A 259 -2.63 -20.62 15.22
N THR A 260 -2.40 -21.10 14.00
CA THR A 260 -3.28 -22.08 13.35
C THR A 260 -3.29 -23.41 14.12
N ALA A 261 -2.15 -23.85 14.64
CA ALA A 261 -2.06 -25.03 15.49
C ALA A 261 -2.82 -24.84 16.81
N ALA A 262 -2.65 -23.69 17.47
CA ALA A 262 -3.31 -23.37 18.73
C ALA A 262 -4.84 -23.25 18.60
N VAL A 263 -5.34 -22.73 17.47
CA VAL A 263 -6.79 -22.70 17.21
C VAL A 263 -7.34 -24.12 17.01
N LYS A 264 -6.63 -24.97 16.25
CA LYS A 264 -7.04 -26.35 15.99
C LYS A 264 -7.06 -27.20 17.26
N THR A 265 -6.14 -26.95 18.19
CA THR A 265 -6.09 -27.63 19.50
C THR A 265 -6.90 -26.92 20.57
N SER A 266 -7.66 -25.87 20.22
CA SER A 266 -8.43 -25.02 21.15
C SER A 266 -7.62 -24.52 22.37
N SER A 267 -6.30 -24.38 22.21
CA SER A 267 -5.34 -24.04 23.27
C SER A 267 -4.73 -22.65 23.08
N LEU A 268 -5.46 -21.74 22.42
CA LEU A 268 -5.05 -20.34 22.15
C LEU A 268 -4.58 -19.60 23.40
N GLU A 269 -5.39 -19.61 24.48
CA GLU A 269 -5.08 -18.90 25.73
C GLU A 269 -3.86 -19.47 26.49
N PRO A 270 -3.76 -20.81 26.69
CA PRO A 270 -2.54 -21.42 27.24
C PRO A 270 -1.29 -21.15 26.40
N THR A 271 -1.41 -21.24 25.07
CA THR A 271 -0.28 -21.01 24.14
C THR A 271 0.19 -19.56 24.21
N ALA A 272 -0.73 -18.59 24.24
CA ALA A 272 -0.38 -17.17 24.39
C ALA A 272 0.33 -16.87 25.71
N LYS A 273 -0.10 -17.49 26.83
CA LYS A 273 0.60 -17.37 28.11
C LYS A 273 2.02 -17.95 28.04
N GLY A 274 2.18 -19.12 27.44
CA GLY A 274 3.49 -19.75 27.26
C GLY A 274 4.44 -18.94 26.37
N VAL A 275 3.96 -18.43 25.23
CA VAL A 275 4.75 -17.60 24.31
C VAL A 275 5.15 -16.27 24.93
N ASN A 276 4.26 -15.64 25.72
CA ASN A 276 4.59 -14.42 26.46
C ASN A 276 5.59 -14.68 27.59
N ALA A 277 5.49 -15.80 28.30
CA ALA A 277 6.47 -16.18 29.32
C ALA A 277 7.86 -16.40 28.70
N LEU A 278 7.94 -17.06 27.53
CA LEU A 278 9.16 -17.23 26.77
C LEU A 278 9.74 -15.87 26.32
N GLY A 279 8.91 -14.99 25.75
CA GLY A 279 9.34 -13.65 25.35
C GLY A 279 9.91 -12.84 26.51
N ASN A 280 9.26 -12.89 27.69
CA ASN A 280 9.73 -12.22 28.90
C ASN A 280 11.04 -12.80 29.45
N LEU A 281 11.24 -14.11 29.34
CA LEU A 281 12.46 -14.77 29.79
C LEU A 281 13.65 -14.37 28.90
N ILE A 282 13.43 -14.35 27.58
CA ILE A 282 14.43 -13.91 26.60
C ILE A 282 14.78 -12.43 26.79
N ALA A 283 13.79 -11.58 27.07
CA ALA A 283 14.02 -10.16 27.35
C ALA A 283 14.80 -9.90 28.65
N LYS A 284 14.73 -10.81 29.63
CA LYS A 284 15.44 -10.69 30.92
C LYS A 284 16.89 -11.14 30.88
N ASP A 285 17.24 -12.06 29.97
CA ASP A 285 18.62 -12.56 29.85
C ASP A 285 19.19 -12.32 28.44
N PRO A 286 19.92 -11.20 28.23
CA PRO A 286 20.57 -10.91 26.96
C PRO A 286 21.60 -11.95 26.52
N LYS A 287 22.17 -12.73 27.45
CA LYS A 287 23.13 -13.80 27.12
C LYS A 287 22.44 -14.97 26.42
N LEU A 288 21.15 -15.19 26.73
CA LEU A 288 20.35 -16.23 26.10
C LEU A 288 20.13 -15.93 24.60
N ILE A 289 19.96 -14.66 24.21
CA ILE A 289 19.85 -14.26 22.80
C ILE A 289 21.12 -14.64 22.03
N GLY A 290 22.30 -14.32 22.58
CA GLY A 290 23.58 -14.66 21.96
C GLY A 290 23.81 -16.17 21.83
N ILE A 291 23.31 -16.96 22.78
CA ILE A 291 23.35 -18.43 22.70
C ILE A 291 22.38 -18.92 21.61
N LEU A 292 21.16 -18.38 21.54
CA LEU A 292 20.13 -18.79 20.58
C LEU A 292 20.47 -18.41 19.12
N GLU A 293 21.26 -17.36 18.92
CA GLU A 293 21.75 -16.91 17.60
C GLU A 293 23.02 -17.65 17.16
N ALA A 294 23.76 -18.28 18.08
CA ALA A 294 25.01 -18.94 17.77
C ALA A 294 24.79 -20.17 16.85
N PRO A 295 25.29 -20.16 15.60
CA PRO A 295 25.08 -21.26 14.65
C PRO A 295 25.88 -22.52 15.03
N THR A 296 26.80 -22.41 16.00
CA THR A 296 27.71 -23.47 16.45
C THR A 296 27.10 -24.46 17.44
N LEU A 297 25.87 -24.22 17.93
CA LEU A 297 25.21 -25.14 18.85
C LEU A 297 24.93 -26.49 18.18
N SER A 298 25.31 -27.58 18.85
CA SER A 298 24.98 -28.94 18.38
C SER A 298 23.48 -29.23 18.53
N ALA A 299 22.94 -30.21 17.79
CA ALA A 299 21.53 -30.59 17.90
C ALA A 299 21.14 -31.09 19.31
N ALA A 300 22.10 -31.67 20.04
CA ALA A 300 21.94 -32.12 21.42
C ALA A 300 21.82 -30.93 22.38
N ASP A 301 22.69 -29.91 22.25
CA ASP A 301 22.67 -28.72 23.09
C ASP A 301 21.37 -27.91 22.89
N ARG A 302 20.88 -27.82 21.65
CA ARG A 302 19.61 -27.16 21.33
C ARG A 302 18.41 -27.84 21.97
N SER A 303 18.40 -29.18 21.95
CA SER A 303 17.33 -29.96 22.58
C SER A 303 17.34 -29.80 24.10
N ALA A 304 18.52 -29.68 24.71
CA ALA A 304 18.66 -29.36 26.13
C ALA A 304 18.18 -27.94 26.47
N ILE A 305 18.51 -26.95 25.63
CA ILE A 305 18.01 -25.57 25.77
C ILE A 305 16.48 -25.54 25.67
N VAL A 306 15.88 -26.25 24.71
CA VAL A 306 14.42 -26.35 24.57
C VAL A 306 13.78 -26.99 25.81
N ALA A 307 14.39 -28.04 26.37
CA ALA A 307 13.90 -28.67 27.60
C ALA A 307 13.94 -27.72 28.81
N GLU A 308 14.95 -26.86 28.90
CA GLU A 308 15.07 -25.88 30.00
C GLU A 308 14.13 -24.68 29.83
N LEU A 309 13.94 -24.22 28.59
CA LEU A 309 12.93 -23.23 28.23
C LEU A 309 11.52 -23.73 28.53
N GLN A 310 11.25 -25.03 28.31
CA GLN A 310 9.98 -25.65 28.63
C GLN A 310 9.67 -25.63 30.14
N LYS A 311 10.67 -25.96 30.98
CA LYS A 311 10.52 -25.93 32.45
C LYS A 311 10.29 -24.51 32.96
N SER A 312 11.05 -23.55 32.43
CA SER A 312 11.05 -22.17 32.91
C SER A 312 9.83 -21.36 32.47
N ALA A 313 9.24 -21.67 31.31
CA ALA A 313 8.08 -20.96 30.78
C ALA A 313 6.74 -21.40 31.39
N GLY A 314 6.71 -22.43 32.25
CA GLY A 314 5.45 -23.01 32.74
C GLY A 314 4.53 -23.48 31.60
N ALA A 315 5.13 -23.83 30.46
CA ALA A 315 4.46 -24.01 29.18
C ALA A 315 3.76 -25.37 29.12
N SER A 316 2.65 -25.50 29.83
CA SER A 316 1.79 -26.69 29.89
C SER A 316 0.96 -26.92 28.62
N GLY A 317 1.46 -26.50 27.45
CA GLY A 317 0.80 -26.69 26.16
C GLY A 317 1.67 -27.53 25.24
N GLU A 318 1.20 -28.72 24.86
CA GLU A 318 1.81 -29.59 23.85
C GLU A 318 2.16 -28.82 22.56
N THR A 319 1.35 -27.83 22.20
CA THR A 319 1.55 -26.92 21.06
C THR A 319 2.86 -26.10 21.17
N VAL A 320 3.23 -25.61 22.36
CA VAL A 320 4.46 -24.82 22.57
C VAL A 320 5.70 -25.72 22.51
N LYS A 321 5.59 -26.96 23.01
CA LYS A 321 6.66 -27.97 22.92
C LYS A 321 6.95 -28.32 21.47
N ASN A 322 5.90 -28.65 20.70
CA ASN A 322 6.03 -28.98 19.29
C ASN A 322 6.61 -27.81 18.49
N PHE A 323 6.22 -26.58 18.84
CA PHE A 323 6.77 -25.37 18.25
C PHE A 323 8.27 -25.20 18.52
N LEU A 324 8.71 -25.29 19.77
CA LEU A 324 10.13 -25.19 20.12
C LEU A 324 10.97 -26.30 19.47
N ALA A 325 10.43 -27.52 19.40
CA ALA A 325 11.08 -28.63 18.70
C ALA A 325 11.25 -28.33 17.20
N THR A 326 10.19 -27.85 16.53
CA THR A 326 10.29 -27.47 15.11
C THR A 326 11.24 -26.31 14.84
N LEU A 327 11.39 -25.35 15.76
CA LEU A 327 12.39 -24.30 15.64
C LEU A 327 13.82 -24.83 15.83
N ALA A 328 14.01 -25.78 16.75
CA ALA A 328 15.30 -26.41 17.00
C ALA A 328 15.77 -27.27 15.81
N GLU A 329 14.88 -28.09 15.25
CA GLU A 329 15.13 -28.92 14.06
C GLU A 329 15.54 -28.09 12.85
N ASN A 330 14.88 -26.94 12.65
CA ASN A 330 15.15 -26.06 11.52
C ASN A 330 16.33 -25.10 11.72
N ASN A 331 17.07 -25.20 12.83
CA ASN A 331 18.14 -24.26 13.20
C ASN A 331 17.68 -22.80 13.26
N ARG A 332 16.49 -22.55 13.81
CA ARG A 332 15.83 -21.22 13.82
C ARG A 332 15.46 -20.73 15.22
N LEU A 333 16.13 -21.24 16.25
CA LEU A 333 15.91 -20.83 17.64
C LEU A 333 16.19 -19.33 17.86
N GLY A 334 17.14 -18.73 17.12
CA GLY A 334 17.38 -17.28 17.15
C GLY A 334 16.22 -16.42 16.65
N LEU A 335 15.24 -16.98 15.92
CA LEU A 335 14.05 -16.24 15.48
C LEU A 335 12.94 -16.20 16.55
N LEU A 336 13.12 -16.91 17.67
CA LEU A 336 12.14 -16.98 18.76
C LEU A 336 11.70 -15.60 19.29
N PRO A 337 12.57 -14.59 19.49
CA PRO A 337 12.14 -13.26 19.92
C PRO A 337 11.19 -12.60 18.92
N GLY A 338 11.51 -12.68 17.62
CA GLY A 338 10.68 -12.13 16.54
C GLY A 338 9.33 -12.84 16.42
N VAL A 339 9.33 -14.17 16.58
CA VAL A 339 8.08 -14.96 16.57
C VAL A 339 7.19 -14.61 17.77
N CYS A 340 7.75 -14.40 18.96
CA CYS A 340 6.99 -13.99 20.15
C CYS A 340 6.26 -12.66 19.94
N THR A 341 6.95 -11.64 19.40
CA THR A 341 6.35 -10.32 19.11
C THR A 341 5.22 -10.43 18.09
N LYS A 342 5.49 -11.10 16.98
CA LYS A 342 4.54 -11.34 15.89
C LYS A 342 3.34 -12.17 16.31
N PHE A 343 3.54 -13.17 17.17
CA PHE A 343 2.45 -13.94 17.75
C PHE A 343 1.57 -13.08 18.67
N GLY A 344 2.16 -12.14 19.42
CA GLY A 344 1.43 -11.14 20.19
C GLY A 344 0.53 -10.25 19.33
N GLU A 345 1.04 -9.79 18.18
CA GLU A 345 0.26 -9.02 17.20
C GLU A 345 -0.92 -9.83 16.64
N LEU A 346 -0.69 -11.11 16.31
CA LEU A 346 -1.77 -12.02 15.87
C LEU A 346 -2.83 -12.23 16.95
N MET A 347 -2.42 -12.36 18.21
CA MET A 347 -3.34 -12.55 19.34
C MET A 347 -4.18 -11.30 19.61
N SER A 348 -3.57 -10.11 19.55
CA SER A 348 -4.32 -8.85 19.69
C SER A 348 -5.31 -8.68 18.54
N ALA A 349 -4.92 -9.01 17.31
CA ALA A 349 -5.84 -9.01 16.18
C ALA A 349 -6.97 -10.05 16.31
N ALA A 350 -6.67 -11.26 16.82
CA ALA A 350 -7.64 -12.32 17.05
C ALA A 350 -8.68 -11.94 18.12
N ARG A 351 -8.26 -11.21 19.15
CA ARG A 351 -9.13 -10.71 20.22
C ARG A 351 -9.89 -9.43 19.86
N GLY A 352 -9.64 -8.87 18.66
CA GLY A 352 -10.20 -7.59 18.26
C GLY A 352 -9.68 -6.42 19.09
N GLU A 353 -8.46 -6.51 19.61
CA GLU A 353 -7.79 -5.44 20.33
C GLU A 353 -7.15 -4.47 19.31
N VAL A 354 -7.42 -3.18 19.43
CA VAL A 354 -6.77 -2.13 18.62
C VAL A 354 -5.69 -1.47 19.48
N GLU A 355 -4.46 -1.46 18.98
CA GLU A 355 -3.35 -0.77 19.64
C GLU A 355 -3.53 0.74 19.48
N MET A 356 -3.45 1.45 20.62
CA MET A 356 -3.42 2.90 20.69
C MET A 356 -2.08 3.34 21.25
N ILE A 357 -1.33 4.10 20.47
CA ILE A 357 -0.10 4.74 20.95
C ILE A 357 -0.45 6.19 21.30
N VAL A 358 -0.31 6.55 22.57
CA VAL A 358 -0.49 7.92 23.04
C VAL A 358 0.88 8.50 23.30
N THR A 359 1.27 9.49 22.51
CA THR A 359 2.51 10.25 22.68
C THR A 359 2.20 11.58 23.36
N SER A 360 2.73 11.78 24.56
CA SER A 360 2.52 12.98 25.38
C SER A 360 3.82 13.68 25.77
N ALA A 361 3.75 15.00 25.99
CA ALA A 361 4.91 15.80 26.41
C ALA A 361 5.38 15.47 27.83
N GLN A 362 4.45 14.99 28.66
CA GLN A 362 4.69 14.58 30.04
C GLN A 362 4.02 13.24 30.31
N PRO A 363 4.50 12.45 31.29
CA PRO A 363 3.85 11.21 31.69
C PRO A 363 2.37 11.45 32.05
N LEU A 364 1.48 10.75 31.36
CA LEU A 364 0.04 10.83 31.60
C LEU A 364 -0.34 10.12 32.90
N ASP A 365 -1.18 10.78 33.70
CA ASP A 365 -1.80 10.20 34.90
C ASP A 365 -2.90 9.19 34.52
N ASN A 366 -3.11 8.18 35.37
CA ASN A 366 -4.06 7.07 35.16
C ASN A 366 -5.50 7.58 34.96
N LYS A 367 -5.86 8.69 35.62
CA LYS A 367 -7.18 9.32 35.45
C LYS A 367 -7.39 9.88 34.04
N THR A 368 -6.33 10.36 33.41
CA THR A 368 -6.36 10.91 32.05
C THR A 368 -6.34 9.79 31.01
N LEU A 369 -5.56 8.73 31.24
CA LEU A 369 -5.54 7.53 30.40
C LEU A 369 -6.94 6.89 30.31
N ASN A 370 -7.63 6.70 31.44
CA ASN A 370 -8.97 6.13 31.46
C ASN A 370 -10.01 7.00 30.73
N ARG A 371 -9.85 8.33 30.79
CA ARG A 371 -10.70 9.28 30.05
C ARG A 371 -10.42 9.23 28.55
N LEU A 372 -9.15 9.11 28.14
CA LEU A 372 -8.76 8.97 26.74
C LEU A 372 -9.25 7.64 26.17
N GLU A 373 -9.09 6.55 26.91
CA GLU A 373 -9.61 5.23 26.53
C GLU A 373 -11.14 5.26 26.35
N SER A 374 -11.86 5.87 27.29
CA SER A 374 -13.31 6.05 27.20
C SER A 374 -13.75 6.98 26.06
N ALA A 375 -12.96 8.00 25.74
CA ALA A 375 -13.28 8.95 24.68
C ALA A 375 -13.03 8.34 23.29
N VAL A 376 -11.94 7.60 23.14
CA VAL A 376 -11.55 6.99 21.86
C VAL A 376 -12.33 5.72 21.57
N SER A 377 -12.70 4.93 22.60
CA SER A 377 -13.61 3.77 22.44
C SER A 377 -15.02 4.16 21.99
N LYS A 378 -15.49 5.37 22.35
CA LYS A 378 -16.77 5.93 21.88
C LYS A 378 -16.66 6.60 20.51
N SER A 379 -15.45 6.78 20.01
CA SER A 379 -15.19 7.50 18.78
C SER A 379 -15.23 6.52 17.59
N PRO A 380 -15.69 6.94 16.40
CA PRO A 380 -15.79 6.07 15.21
C PRO A 380 -14.43 5.54 14.68
N TYR A 381 -13.33 5.87 15.34
CA TYR A 381 -11.98 5.40 15.02
C TYR A 381 -11.72 3.96 15.50
N VAL A 382 -12.45 3.51 16.52
CA VAL A 382 -12.38 2.16 17.07
C VAL A 382 -13.68 1.49 16.69
N GLY A 383 -13.68 0.63 15.67
CA GLY A 383 -14.91 -0.06 15.23
C GLY A 383 -15.69 -0.65 16.42
N GLU A 384 -17.02 -0.60 16.36
CA GLU A 384 -17.92 -0.96 17.46
C GLU A 384 -17.50 -2.29 18.14
N GLY A 385 -17.24 -2.26 19.45
CA GLY A 385 -16.96 -3.45 20.26
C GLY A 385 -15.49 -3.89 20.40
N LYS A 386 -14.51 -3.12 19.88
CA LYS A 386 -13.08 -3.46 20.01
C LYS A 386 -12.46 -2.93 21.31
N LYS A 387 -11.61 -3.74 21.96
CA LYS A 387 -10.88 -3.36 23.19
C LYS A 387 -9.61 -2.57 22.84
N LEU A 388 -9.26 -1.58 23.65
CA LEU A 388 -8.10 -0.73 23.40
C LEU A 388 -6.91 -1.18 24.22
N LYS A 389 -5.76 -1.37 23.57
CA LYS A 389 -4.47 -1.57 24.26
C LYS A 389 -3.69 -0.27 24.18
N VAL A 390 -3.60 0.45 25.29
CA VAL A 390 -2.95 1.77 25.35
C VAL A 390 -1.47 1.62 25.65
N LYS A 391 -0.61 2.08 24.75
CA LYS A 391 0.84 2.22 24.92
C LYS A 391 1.17 3.70 25.10
N ASN A 392 1.64 4.07 26.28
CA ASN A 392 2.04 5.45 26.57
C ASN A 392 3.51 5.66 26.17
N GLN A 393 3.78 6.64 25.32
CA GLN A 393 5.12 7.10 24.95
C GLN A 393 5.28 8.56 25.36
N VAL A 394 6.43 8.91 25.93
CA VAL A 394 6.72 10.29 26.31
C VAL A 394 7.69 10.88 25.30
N ASN A 395 7.29 11.98 24.65
CA ASN A 395 8.14 12.74 23.76
C ASN A 395 8.10 14.22 24.14
N ALA A 396 9.22 14.75 24.65
CA ALA A 396 9.34 16.14 25.08
C ALA A 396 9.27 17.15 23.91
N ASP A 397 9.52 16.72 22.67
CA ASP A 397 9.56 17.57 21.48
C ASP A 397 8.19 18.14 21.11
N ILE A 398 7.10 17.54 21.60
CA ILE A 398 5.75 18.00 21.26
C ILE A 398 5.37 19.28 22.01
N ILE A 399 6.19 19.72 22.99
CA ILE A 399 6.06 20.91 23.89
C ILE A 399 4.80 20.88 24.76
N GLY A 400 3.66 20.48 24.19
CA GLY A 400 2.38 20.25 24.83
C GLY A 400 1.40 19.61 23.86
N GLY A 401 0.25 19.15 24.37
CA GLY A 401 -0.75 18.43 23.58
C GLY A 401 -0.50 16.93 23.53
N LEU A 402 -1.26 16.24 22.67
CA LEU A 402 -1.34 14.78 22.60
C LEU A 402 -1.29 14.36 21.13
N ILE A 403 -0.48 13.36 20.83
CA ILE A 403 -0.55 12.64 19.56
C ILE A 403 -1.11 11.26 19.88
N VAL A 404 -2.22 10.90 19.25
CA VAL A 404 -2.91 9.63 19.48
C VAL A 404 -2.94 8.86 18.17
N GLU A 405 -2.22 7.75 18.11
CA GLU A 405 -2.21 6.83 16.98
C GLU A 405 -3.09 5.64 17.31
N VAL A 406 -4.06 5.33 16.46
CA VAL A 406 -4.99 4.20 16.60
C VAL A 406 -4.98 3.42 15.29
N GLY A 407 -4.32 2.26 15.26
CA GLY A 407 -4.16 1.48 14.04
C GLY A 407 -3.46 2.26 12.92
N ASP A 408 -4.19 2.56 11.85
CA ASP A 408 -3.73 3.28 10.66
C ASP A 408 -3.97 4.81 10.72
N ARG A 409 -4.52 5.33 11.82
CA ARG A 409 -4.91 6.74 11.95
C ARG A 409 -4.12 7.44 13.04
N THR A 410 -3.54 8.58 12.69
CA THR A 410 -2.84 9.47 13.63
C THR A 410 -3.67 10.73 13.86
N ILE A 411 -4.01 11.00 15.12
CA ILE A 411 -4.64 12.23 15.58
C ILE A 411 -3.56 13.06 16.27
N ASP A 412 -3.00 14.03 15.54
CA ASP A 412 -2.01 14.96 16.07
C ASP A 412 -2.69 16.23 16.59
N LEU A 413 -2.70 16.41 17.90
CA LEU A 413 -3.13 17.61 18.62
C LEU A 413 -1.94 18.25 19.37
N SER A 414 -0.72 18.03 18.90
CA SER A 414 0.48 18.62 19.48
C SER A 414 0.56 20.12 19.22
N VAL A 415 1.11 20.83 20.21
CA VAL A 415 1.39 22.27 20.13
C VAL A 415 2.52 22.53 19.13
N SER A 416 3.50 21.64 19.04
CA SER A 416 4.58 21.72 18.04
C SER A 416 4.05 21.70 16.60
N ALA A 417 3.13 20.79 16.25
CA ALA A 417 2.52 20.76 14.92
C ALA A 417 1.69 22.01 14.62
N LYS A 418 0.98 22.54 15.63
CA LYS A 418 0.21 23.79 15.48
C LYS A 418 1.11 25.01 15.28
N LEU A 419 2.22 25.11 16.02
CA LEU A 419 3.23 26.16 15.85
C LEU A 419 3.93 26.05 14.51
N ALA A 420 4.31 24.85 14.08
CA ALA A 420 4.91 24.61 12.75
C ALA A 420 3.95 25.03 11.63
N LYS A 421 2.66 24.73 11.77
CA LYS A 421 1.62 25.19 10.82
C LYS A 421 1.47 26.71 10.82
N MET A 422 1.52 27.37 11.97
CA MET A 422 1.45 28.83 12.06
C MET A 422 2.70 29.49 11.45
N ASN A 423 3.90 28.99 11.75
CA ASN A 423 5.14 29.48 11.15
C ASN A 423 5.15 29.29 9.63
N LYS A 424 4.67 28.15 9.13
CA LYS A 424 4.52 27.90 7.70
C LYS A 424 3.58 28.89 7.02
N LEU A 425 2.46 29.23 7.66
CA LEU A 425 1.52 30.22 7.13
C LEU A 425 2.12 31.64 7.09
N LEU A 426 3.02 31.98 8.01
CA LEU A 426 3.72 33.26 8.04
C LEU A 426 4.84 33.34 6.99
N THR A 427 5.52 32.23 6.69
CA THR A 427 6.55 32.18 5.65
C THR A 427 5.97 32.12 4.23
N ASP A 428 4.78 31.54 4.06
CA ASP A 428 4.10 31.49 2.75
C ASP A 428 3.41 32.84 2.39
N THR A 429 3.39 33.83 3.30
CA THR A 429 2.80 35.17 3.10
C THR A 429 3.81 36.31 2.90
N LEU A 430 5.11 36.00 2.80
CA LEU A 430 6.19 36.90 2.40
C LEU A 430 6.82 36.39 1.11
#